data_AF-A0A7S2S8N6-F1
#
_entry.id   AF-A0A7S2S8N6-F1
#
_cell.length_a   1.000
_cell.length_b   1.000
_cell.length_c   1.000
_cell.angle_alpha   90.00
_cell.angle_beta   90.00
_cell.angle_gamma   90.00
#
_symmetry.space_group_name_H-M   'P 1'
#
loop_
_entity.id
_entity.type
_entity.pdbx_description
1 polymer ?
#
loop_
_entity_poly.entity_id
_entity_poly.type
_entity_poly.pdbx_seq_one_letter_code
_entity_poly.pdbx_strand_id
1 'polypeptide(L)'
;MFHKIADRCNLPFMRDLDVVASNDINEAVLHSLNKQGHGITIFGIGTNLVTCQAQPALGCVYKLVEIGGKPRMKLSQDLEKVLIPGKKIAYRLFGQSGWPLLDLLVGEKNDEVIPKATHRILCRHPFVEQKRCLVTPTRAEKLHQTVYDVANGVVVKL
;
A
#
# COMPACT_ATOMS: atom_id res chain seq x y z
N MET A 1 -18.14 9.19 -31.89
CA MET A 1 -19.19 10.13 -32.36
C MET A 1 -18.58 11.45 -32.83
N PHE A 2 -17.75 12.10 -32.02
CA PHE A 2 -17.11 13.38 -32.36
C PHE A 2 -16.25 13.36 -33.62
N HIS A 3 -15.45 12.32 -33.85
CA HIS A 3 -14.73 12.16 -35.13
C HIS A 3 -15.67 12.18 -36.34
N LYS A 4 -16.79 11.45 -36.30
CA LYS A 4 -17.76 11.41 -37.40
C LYS A 4 -18.44 12.77 -37.66
N ILE A 5 -18.67 13.56 -36.60
CA ILE A 5 -19.26 14.90 -36.72
C ILE A 5 -18.23 15.90 -37.24
N ALA A 6 -16.99 15.83 -36.75
CA ALA A 6 -15.89 16.65 -37.24
C ALA A 6 -15.73 16.50 -38.76
N ASP A 7 -15.80 15.28 -39.26
CA ASP A 7 -15.67 14.96 -40.68
C ASP A 7 -16.86 15.50 -41.49
N ARG A 8 -18.08 15.31 -40.98
CA ARG A 8 -19.32 15.74 -41.66
C ARG A 8 -19.47 17.26 -41.71
N CYS A 9 -19.03 17.96 -40.66
CA CYS A 9 -19.17 19.41 -40.53
C CYS A 9 -17.91 20.17 -40.92
N ASN A 10 -16.83 19.48 -41.31
CA ASN A 10 -15.52 20.06 -41.61
C ASN A 10 -14.95 20.92 -40.46
N LEU A 11 -15.08 20.41 -39.23
CA LEU A 11 -14.64 21.07 -37.99
C LEU A 11 -13.57 20.21 -37.28
N PRO A 12 -12.28 20.36 -37.65
CA PRO A 12 -11.22 19.45 -37.18
C PRO A 12 -11.02 19.48 -35.67
N PHE A 13 -11.22 20.62 -35.01
CA PHE A 13 -11.07 20.76 -33.56
C PHE A 13 -11.99 19.82 -32.77
N MET A 14 -13.12 19.40 -33.36
CA MET A 14 -14.06 18.50 -32.68
C MET A 14 -13.48 17.10 -32.44
N ARG A 15 -12.42 16.71 -33.18
CA ARG A 15 -11.74 15.43 -32.99
C ARG A 15 -10.95 15.37 -31.68
N ASP A 16 -10.52 16.52 -31.18
CA ASP A 16 -9.64 16.66 -30.01
C ASP A 16 -10.41 17.12 -28.77
N LEU A 17 -11.75 17.05 -28.79
CA LEU A 17 -12.58 17.42 -27.65
C LEU A 17 -12.55 16.33 -26.58
N ASP A 18 -12.28 16.76 -25.35
CA ASP A 18 -12.42 15.91 -24.17
C ASP A 18 -13.88 15.61 -23.86
N VAL A 19 -14.11 14.38 -23.41
CA VAL A 19 -15.40 13.91 -22.92
C VAL A 19 -15.25 13.64 -21.44
N VAL A 20 -15.85 14.50 -20.62
CA VAL A 20 -15.78 14.42 -19.16
C VAL A 20 -17.06 13.80 -18.63
N ALA A 21 -16.94 12.80 -17.75
CA ALA A 21 -18.06 12.19 -17.04
C ALA A 21 -17.89 12.34 -15.52
N SER A 22 -18.93 12.83 -14.85
CA SER A 22 -18.93 13.02 -13.39
C SER A 22 -20.34 12.79 -12.84
N ASN A 23 -20.71 11.53 -12.62
CA ASN A 23 -21.95 11.17 -11.93
C ASN A 23 -21.81 9.83 -11.23
N ASP A 24 -21.78 9.87 -9.89
CA ASP A 24 -21.73 8.70 -9.00
C ASP A 24 -20.77 7.58 -9.46
N ILE A 25 -19.57 7.99 -9.88
CA ILE A 25 -18.59 7.06 -10.43
C ILE A 25 -17.86 6.37 -9.27
N ASN A 26 -17.79 5.04 -9.34
CA ASN A 26 -17.00 4.18 -8.45
C ASN A 26 -16.26 3.12 -9.28
N GLU A 27 -15.50 2.24 -8.64
CA GLU A 27 -14.68 1.22 -9.29
C GLU A 27 -15.50 0.27 -10.18
N ALA A 28 -16.71 -0.10 -9.73
CA ALA A 28 -17.59 -0.99 -10.49
C ALA A 28 -18.11 -0.31 -11.77
N VAL A 29 -18.49 0.98 -11.68
CA VAL A 29 -18.91 1.79 -12.83
C VAL A 29 -17.75 1.97 -13.81
N LEU A 30 -16.55 2.32 -13.34
CA LEU A 30 -15.36 2.45 -14.17
C LEU A 30 -15.05 1.13 -14.92
N HIS A 31 -15.12 0.00 -14.23
CA HIS A 31 -14.91 -1.31 -14.84
C HIS A 31 -15.96 -1.64 -15.90
N SER A 32 -17.23 -1.31 -15.63
CA SER A 32 -18.33 -1.50 -16.58
C SER A 32 -18.14 -0.65 -17.84
N LEU A 33 -17.81 0.63 -17.68
CA LEU A 33 -17.56 1.54 -18.80
C LEU A 33 -16.38 1.06 -19.65
N ASN A 34 -15.26 0.70 -19.03
CA ASN A 34 -14.08 0.16 -19.71
C ASN A 34 -14.42 -1.06 -20.58
N LYS A 35 -15.27 -1.97 -20.09
CA LYS A 35 -15.72 -3.15 -20.85
C LYS A 35 -16.60 -2.81 -22.05
N GLN A 36 -17.32 -1.70 -22.00
CA GLN A 36 -18.22 -1.25 -23.07
C GLN A 36 -17.47 -0.49 -24.19
N GLY A 37 -16.17 -0.20 -24.02
CA GLY A 37 -15.41 0.58 -25.00
C GLY A 37 -15.88 2.03 -25.09
N HIS A 38 -16.13 2.65 -23.94
CA HIS A 38 -16.55 4.06 -23.86
C HIS A 38 -15.51 5.02 -24.47
N GLY A 39 -15.95 6.21 -24.89
CA GLY A 39 -15.08 7.28 -25.42
C GLY A 39 -14.85 8.44 -24.44
N ILE A 40 -14.93 8.17 -23.13
CA ILE A 40 -14.75 9.19 -22.07
C ILE A 40 -13.25 9.35 -21.86
N THR A 41 -12.76 10.59 -21.88
CA THR A 41 -11.33 10.89 -21.69
C THR A 41 -11.00 11.24 -20.25
N ILE A 42 -11.96 11.80 -19.50
CA ILE A 42 -11.76 12.26 -18.12
C ILE A 42 -12.92 11.82 -17.22
N PHE A 43 -12.58 11.31 -16.04
CA PHE A 43 -13.54 10.94 -15.00
C PHE A 43 -13.45 11.88 -13.80
N GLY A 44 -14.54 12.58 -13.49
CA GLY A 44 -14.70 13.35 -12.26
C GLY A 44 -15.34 12.49 -11.17
N ILE A 45 -14.52 12.02 -10.22
CA ILE A 45 -14.98 11.17 -9.12
C ILE A 45 -15.10 12.02 -7.85
N GLY A 46 -16.34 12.23 -7.40
CA GLY A 46 -16.67 13.01 -6.20
C GLY A 46 -16.83 12.11 -4.97
N THR A 47 -18.07 11.98 -4.50
CA THR A 47 -18.46 11.35 -3.23
C THR A 47 -17.73 10.04 -2.94
N ASN A 48 -17.73 9.08 -3.87
CA ASN A 48 -17.12 7.76 -3.66
C ASN A 48 -15.62 7.83 -3.30
N LEU A 49 -14.87 8.75 -3.90
CA LEU A 49 -13.44 8.93 -3.63
C LEU A 49 -13.20 9.71 -2.33
N VAL A 50 -13.88 10.84 -2.14
CA VAL A 50 -13.60 11.74 -1.00
C VAL A 50 -14.08 11.19 0.34
N THR A 51 -15.15 10.39 0.34
CA THR A 51 -15.66 9.76 1.56
C THR A 51 -15.13 8.35 1.77
N CYS A 52 -14.38 7.81 0.81
CA CYS A 52 -14.01 6.39 0.76
C CYS A 52 -15.24 5.50 0.99
N GLN A 53 -16.34 5.73 0.25
CA GLN A 53 -17.69 5.25 0.59
C GLN A 53 -17.78 3.75 0.96
N ALA A 54 -17.01 2.89 0.30
CA ALA A 54 -16.97 1.46 0.59
C ALA A 54 -16.33 1.11 1.95
N GLN A 55 -15.31 1.88 2.36
CA GLN A 55 -14.64 1.74 3.65
C GLN A 55 -14.15 3.12 4.15
N PRO A 56 -15.01 3.90 4.84
CA PRO A 56 -14.72 5.29 5.22
C PRO A 56 -13.65 5.42 6.32
N ALA A 57 -13.23 4.31 6.92
CA ALA A 57 -12.23 4.29 7.97
C ALA A 57 -11.17 3.20 7.73
N LEU A 58 -9.90 3.57 7.89
CA LEU A 58 -8.77 2.64 7.71
C LEU A 58 -8.59 1.69 8.91
N GLY A 59 -9.03 2.10 10.12
CA GLY A 59 -8.89 1.27 11.33
C GLY A 59 -7.50 1.30 11.97
N CYS A 60 -6.72 2.37 11.77
CA CYS A 60 -5.41 2.54 12.40
C CYS A 60 -5.49 2.54 13.93
N VAL A 61 -4.50 1.94 14.59
CA VAL A 61 -4.40 1.89 16.05
C VAL A 61 -3.02 2.30 16.53
N TYR A 62 -2.97 2.99 17.67
CA TYR A 62 -1.75 3.24 18.41
C TYR A 62 -1.66 2.28 19.60
N LYS A 63 -0.50 1.63 19.78
CA LYS A 63 -0.26 0.69 20.87
C LYS A 63 1.18 0.78 21.36
N LEU A 64 1.36 0.71 22.69
CA LEU A 64 2.67 0.59 23.33
C LEU A 64 3.24 -0.83 23.09
N VAL A 65 4.43 -0.90 22.47
CA VAL A 65 5.11 -2.17 22.17
C VAL A 65 6.33 -2.42 23.07
N GLU A 66 6.89 -1.38 23.69
CA GLU A 66 8.09 -1.47 24.53
C GLU A 66 8.15 -0.28 25.51
N ILE A 67 8.57 -0.52 26.76
CA ILE A 67 8.84 0.54 27.75
C ILE A 67 10.03 0.14 28.62
N GLY A 68 10.98 1.05 28.82
CA GLY A 68 12.20 0.78 29.59
C GLY A 68 13.00 -0.41 29.03
N GLY A 69 13.04 -0.57 27.70
CA GLY A 69 13.69 -1.70 27.04
C GLY A 69 12.97 -3.04 27.17
N LYS A 70 11.82 -3.11 27.85
CA LYS A 70 11.05 -4.34 28.06
C LYS A 70 9.89 -4.41 27.06
N PRO A 71 9.82 -5.44 26.20
CA PRO A 71 8.70 -5.66 25.29
C PRO A 71 7.37 -5.77 26.03
N ARG A 72 6.29 -5.23 25.46
CA ARG A 72 4.93 -5.29 26.00
C ARG A 72 4.01 -5.97 25.01
N MET A 73 3.14 -6.84 25.52
CA MET A 73 2.14 -7.55 24.75
C MET A 73 0.77 -7.32 25.40
N LYS A 74 -0.21 -6.91 24.59
CA LYS A 74 -1.61 -6.96 24.96
C LYS A 74 -2.18 -8.29 24.51
N LEU A 75 -2.73 -9.06 25.46
CA LEU A 75 -3.47 -10.28 25.16
C LEU A 75 -4.90 -9.93 24.75
N SER A 76 -5.44 -10.73 23.83
CA SER A 76 -6.83 -10.68 23.41
C SER A 76 -7.33 -12.12 23.22
N GLN A 77 -8.64 -12.32 23.36
CA GLN A 77 -9.26 -13.60 23.02
C GLN A 77 -9.18 -13.88 21.51
N ASP A 78 -9.14 -12.82 20.69
CA ASP A 78 -8.84 -12.92 19.26
C ASP A 78 -7.33 -12.92 19.03
N LEU A 79 -6.80 -13.99 18.44
CA LEU A 79 -5.38 -14.10 18.10
C LEU A 79 -4.90 -12.99 17.16
N GLU A 80 -5.74 -12.56 16.21
CA GLU A 80 -5.43 -11.46 15.28
C GLU A 80 -5.32 -10.10 15.97
N LYS A 81 -5.89 -9.96 17.17
CA LYS A 81 -5.83 -8.73 17.98
C LYS A 81 -4.73 -8.78 19.04
N VAL A 82 -3.95 -9.86 19.09
CA VAL A 82 -2.77 -9.96 19.95
C VAL A 82 -1.66 -9.09 19.37
N LEU A 83 -1.07 -8.27 20.23
CA LEU A 83 -0.03 -7.33 19.83
C LEU A 83 1.33 -8.03 19.70
N ILE A 84 2.01 -7.82 18.57
CA ILE A 84 3.42 -8.22 18.40
C ILE A 84 4.29 -7.30 19.27
N PRO A 85 5.05 -7.82 20.26
CA PRO A 85 5.78 -7.01 21.22
C PRO A 85 7.10 -6.44 20.65
N GLY A 86 7.72 -5.52 21.38
CA GLY A 86 9.07 -4.99 21.11
C GLY A 86 9.14 -3.94 19.99
N LYS A 87 10.21 -3.15 19.97
CA LYS A 87 10.49 -2.25 18.84
C LYS A 87 10.89 -3.05 17.60
N LYS A 88 10.28 -2.71 16.46
CA LYS A 88 10.37 -3.47 15.20
C LYS A 88 10.81 -2.60 14.04
N ILE A 89 11.50 -3.23 13.09
CA ILE A 89 11.86 -2.66 11.79
C ILE A 89 11.13 -3.47 10.71
N ALA A 90 10.50 -2.77 9.77
CA ALA A 90 9.83 -3.39 8.63
C ALA A 90 10.72 -3.33 7.39
N TYR A 91 10.86 -4.45 6.69
CA TYR A 91 11.57 -4.58 5.43
C TYR A 91 10.67 -5.13 4.33
N ARG A 92 10.68 -4.52 3.16
CA ARG A 92 10.05 -5.07 1.96
C ARG A 92 11.05 -5.91 1.19
N LEU A 93 10.70 -7.18 0.96
CA LEU A 93 11.52 -8.13 0.20
C LEU A 93 11.05 -8.16 -1.25
N PHE A 94 11.98 -8.07 -2.19
CA PHE A 94 11.71 -8.10 -3.63
C PHE A 94 12.25 -9.38 -4.27
N GLY A 95 11.53 -9.86 -5.28
CA GLY A 95 11.93 -11.00 -6.10
C GLY A 95 12.72 -10.59 -7.35
N GLN A 96 13.08 -11.57 -8.17
CA GLN A 96 13.77 -11.32 -9.44
C GLN A 96 12.96 -10.49 -10.43
N SER A 97 11.63 -10.59 -10.36
CA SER A 97 10.71 -9.81 -11.20
C SER A 97 10.62 -8.32 -10.82
N GLY A 98 11.26 -7.91 -9.73
CA GLY A 98 11.17 -6.54 -9.20
C GLY A 98 9.88 -6.25 -8.42
N TRP A 99 8.95 -7.21 -8.33
CA TRP A 99 7.74 -7.08 -7.51
C TRP A 99 8.01 -7.38 -6.03
N PRO A 100 7.31 -6.70 -5.10
CA PRO A 100 7.31 -7.05 -3.69
C PRO A 100 6.80 -8.49 -3.48
N LEU A 101 7.53 -9.27 -2.69
CA LEU A 101 7.14 -10.61 -2.28
C LEU A 101 6.36 -10.59 -0.97
N LEU A 102 6.91 -9.91 0.04
CA LEU A 102 6.32 -9.74 1.37
C LEU A 102 7.01 -8.61 2.14
N ASP A 103 6.36 -8.18 3.22
CA ASP A 103 6.96 -7.31 4.24
C ASP A 103 7.35 -8.16 5.46
N LEU A 104 8.61 -8.06 5.88
CA LEU A 104 9.21 -8.78 7.00
C LEU A 104 9.40 -7.83 8.18
N LEU A 105 8.84 -8.19 9.33
CA LEU A 105 9.09 -7.50 10.61
C LEU A 105 10.22 -8.21 11.36
N VAL A 106 11.22 -7.44 11.78
CA VAL A 106 12.33 -7.91 12.63
C VAL A 106 12.44 -7.05 13.89
N GLY A 107 12.87 -7.63 15.00
CA GLY A 107 13.17 -6.91 16.23
C GLY A 107 14.41 -6.03 16.07
N GLU A 108 14.40 -4.84 16.69
CA GLU A 108 15.54 -3.90 16.60
C GLU A 108 16.75 -4.34 17.45
N LYS A 109 16.50 -4.99 18.59
CA LYS A 109 17.50 -5.19 19.66
C LYS A 109 18.09 -6.61 19.74
N ASN A 110 17.75 -7.46 18.80
CA ASN A 110 18.28 -8.83 18.76
C ASN A 110 19.32 -8.91 17.64
N ASP A 111 20.25 -9.86 17.71
CA ASP A 111 21.12 -10.31 16.60
C ASP A 111 20.31 -10.90 15.41
N GLU A 112 19.10 -10.39 15.20
CA GLU A 112 18.19 -10.77 14.14
C GLU A 112 18.75 -10.32 12.79
N VAL A 113 18.71 -11.25 11.85
CA VAL A 113 19.32 -11.11 10.54
C VAL A 113 18.63 -9.97 9.80
N ILE A 114 19.36 -8.86 9.62
CA ILE A 114 18.99 -7.84 8.64
C ILE A 114 18.86 -8.56 7.30
N PRO A 115 17.69 -8.50 6.63
CA PRO A 115 17.50 -9.19 5.37
C PRO A 115 18.48 -8.63 4.35
N LYS A 116 19.37 -9.48 3.84
CA LYS A 116 20.34 -9.14 2.80
C LYS A 116 19.92 -9.78 1.49
N ALA A 117 20.27 -9.11 0.39
CA ALA A 117 20.18 -9.72 -0.93
C ALA A 117 20.86 -11.09 -0.94
N THR A 118 20.30 -12.02 -1.72
CA THR A 118 20.80 -13.39 -1.96
C THR A 118 20.88 -14.32 -0.75
N HIS A 119 20.51 -13.86 0.45
CA HIS A 119 20.46 -14.70 1.65
C HIS A 119 19.07 -15.30 1.84
N ARG A 120 18.99 -16.61 2.04
CA ARG A 120 17.73 -17.29 2.33
C ARG A 120 17.24 -16.96 3.73
N ILE A 121 15.97 -16.57 3.83
CA ILE A 121 15.32 -16.19 5.08
C ILE A 121 14.04 -17.01 5.22
N LEU A 122 13.85 -17.61 6.39
CA LEU A 122 12.59 -18.26 6.74
C LEU A 122 11.62 -17.22 7.28
N CYS A 123 10.63 -16.87 6.48
CA CYS A 123 9.56 -15.96 6.86
C CYS A 123 8.41 -16.78 7.45
N ARG A 124 7.90 -16.36 8.60
CA ARG A 124 6.80 -17.02 9.31
C ARG A 124 5.63 -16.06 9.45
N HIS A 125 4.41 -16.56 9.29
CA HIS A 125 3.22 -15.79 9.61
C HIS A 125 3.16 -15.58 11.13
N PRO A 126 2.85 -14.36 11.60
CA PRO A 126 2.92 -14.02 13.03
C PRO A 126 1.93 -14.79 13.90
N PHE A 127 0.81 -15.25 13.34
CA PHE A 127 -0.29 -15.88 14.11
C PHE A 127 -0.68 -17.29 13.64
N VAL A 128 -0.12 -17.78 12.52
CA VAL A 128 -0.52 -19.06 11.93
C VAL A 128 0.73 -19.88 11.70
N GLU A 129 1.02 -20.78 12.64
CA GLU A 129 2.30 -21.50 12.72
C GLU A 129 2.65 -22.27 11.45
N GLN A 130 1.64 -22.85 10.79
CA GLN A 130 1.82 -23.63 9.56
C GLN A 130 2.14 -22.75 8.33
N LYS A 131 1.82 -21.45 8.36
CA LYS A 131 2.07 -20.52 7.26
C LYS A 131 3.50 -19.99 7.37
N ARG A 132 4.39 -20.55 6.57
CA ARG A 132 5.80 -20.15 6.48
C ARG A 132 6.31 -20.33 5.06
N CYS A 133 7.28 -19.52 4.67
CA CYS A 133 7.93 -19.60 3.36
C CYS A 133 9.42 -19.29 3.48
N LEU A 134 10.22 -19.91 2.61
CA LEU A 134 11.63 -19.58 2.45
C LEU A 134 11.76 -18.60 1.30
N VAL A 135 12.31 -17.42 1.57
CA VAL A 135 12.48 -16.35 0.58
C VAL A 135 13.95 -16.07 0.38
N THR A 136 14.35 -15.93 -0.88
CA THR A 136 15.68 -15.42 -1.26
C THR A 136 15.47 -14.08 -1.96
N PRO A 137 15.52 -12.95 -1.23
CA PRO A 137 15.27 -11.65 -1.83
C PRO A 137 16.44 -11.26 -2.75
N THR A 138 16.14 -10.62 -3.87
CA THR A 138 17.15 -9.92 -4.68
C THR A 138 17.50 -8.57 -4.07
N ARG A 139 16.54 -7.95 -3.37
CA ARG A 139 16.66 -6.68 -2.67
C ARG A 139 15.78 -6.69 -1.43
N ALA A 140 16.26 -6.07 -0.36
CA ALA A 140 15.48 -5.78 0.84
C ALA A 140 15.54 -4.28 1.12
N GLU A 141 14.37 -3.66 1.34
CA GLU A 141 14.25 -2.22 1.56
C GLU A 141 13.64 -1.93 2.93
N LYS A 142 14.29 -1.08 3.72
CA LYS A 142 13.75 -0.65 5.02
C LYS A 142 12.60 0.34 4.79
N LEU A 143 11.42 0.03 5.32
CA LEU A 143 10.20 0.81 5.09
C LEU A 143 10.08 2.03 6.01
N HIS A 144 10.54 1.93 7.25
CA HIS A 144 10.47 3.03 8.21
C HIS A 144 11.74 3.89 8.13
N GLN A 145 11.56 5.19 7.90
CA GLN A 145 12.64 6.19 7.89
C GLN A 145 12.42 7.18 9.04
N THR A 146 13.52 7.66 9.62
CA THR A 146 13.46 8.68 10.67
C THR A 146 13.14 10.03 10.04
N VAL A 147 11.93 10.54 10.26
CA VAL A 147 11.51 11.86 9.76
C VAL A 147 11.86 13.00 10.74
N TYR A 148 11.87 12.69 12.03
CA TYR A 148 12.16 13.64 13.10
C TYR A 148 13.04 12.96 14.15
N ASP A 149 14.08 13.66 14.56
CA ASP A 149 15.02 13.29 15.61
C ASP A 149 15.08 14.41 16.64
N VAL A 150 15.08 14.08 17.93
CA VAL A 150 15.01 15.10 18.99
C VAL A 150 16.27 15.96 19.05
N ALA A 151 17.44 15.38 18.73
CA ALA A 151 18.70 16.13 18.76
C ALA A 151 18.90 17.00 17.51
N ASN A 152 18.45 16.52 16.34
CA ASN A 152 18.73 17.14 15.05
C ASN A 152 17.51 17.82 14.38
N GLY A 153 16.31 17.70 14.97
CA GLY A 153 15.07 18.22 14.40
C GLY A 153 14.54 17.37 13.24
N VAL A 154 13.99 18.02 12.21
CA VAL A 154 13.51 17.32 11.00
C VAL A 154 14.70 16.81 10.19
N VAL A 155 14.80 15.49 10.03
CA VAL A 155 15.96 14.83 9.40
C VAL A 155 15.73 14.54 7.91
N VAL A 156 14.47 14.41 7.50
CA VAL A 156 14.06 14.18 6.10
C VAL A 156 13.12 15.30 5.69
N LYS A 157 13.45 15.99 4.59
CA LYS A 157 12.48 16.84 3.90
C LYS A 157 11.61 15.94 3.02
N LEU A 158 10.34 15.81 3.38
CA LEU A 158 9.31 15.13 2.60
C LEU A 158 9.04 15.86 1.28
#